data_AF-A0A562M4K3-F1
#
_entry.id   AF-A0A562M4K3-F1
#
_cell.length_a   1.000
_cell.length_b   1.000
_cell.length_c   1.000
_cell.angle_alpha   90.00
_cell.angle_beta   90.00
_cell.angle_gamma   90.00
#
_symmetry.space_group_name_H-M   'P 1'
#
loop_
_entity.id
_entity.type
_entity.pdbx_description
1 polymer ?
#
loop_
_entity_poly.entity_id
_entity_poly.type
_entity_poly.pdbx_seq_one_letter_code
_entity_poly.pdbx_strand_id
1 'polypeptide(L)' 'MPHWSFVKKAVLILFSALVYGAIIEGCQELFTASRKADVYDVAANVSGSILAILVLRITENIRKRKAIKNSSK' A
#
# COMPACT_ATOMS: atom_id res chain seq x y z
N MET A 1 14.62 -5.58 10.07
CA MET A 1 13.63 -4.48 10.11
C MET A 1 13.18 -4.28 11.56
N PRO A 2 13.10 -3.04 12.05
CA PRO A 2 12.62 -2.78 13.41
C PRO A 2 11.20 -3.35 13.64
N HIS A 3 10.91 -3.80 14.87
CA HIS A 3 9.62 -4.38 15.24
C HIS A 3 8.52 -3.29 15.33
N TRP A 4 8.07 -2.80 14.19
CA TRP A 4 6.97 -1.86 14.11
C TRP A 4 5.62 -2.57 14.14
N SER A 5 4.64 -1.96 14.81
CA SER A 5 3.26 -2.43 14.78
C SER A 5 2.71 -2.41 13.35
N PHE A 6 1.71 -3.26 13.08
CA PHE A 6 1.05 -3.30 11.77
C PHE A 6 0.56 -1.92 11.34
N VAL A 7 -0.03 -1.15 12.26
CA VAL A 7 -0.54 0.21 12.00
C VAL A 7 0.59 1.13 11.53
N LYS A 8 1.75 1.14 12.20
CA LYS A 8 2.89 1.96 11.79
C LYS A 8 3.38 1.61 10.39
N LYS A 9 3.41 0.31 10.05
CA LYS A 9 3.76 -0.15 8.70
C LYS A 9 2.73 0.28 7.67
N ALA A 10 1.44 0.14 7.97
CA ALA A 10 0.35 0.55 7.10
C ALA A 10 0.37 2.06 6.81
N VAL A 11 0.58 2.89 7.85
CA VAL A 11 0.73 4.35 7.70
C VAL A 11 1.93 4.69 6.83
N LEU A 12 3.08 4.04 7.04
CA LEU A 12 4.25 4.26 6.20
C LEU A 12 3.95 3.90 4.74
N ILE A 13 3.30 2.76 4.47
CA ILE A 13 2.94 2.34 3.11
C ILE A 13 2.02 3.37 2.45
N LEU A 14 0.98 3.84 3.14
CA LEU A 14 0.06 4.84 2.60
C LEU A 14 0.75 6.16 2.30
N PHE A 15 1.59 6.63 3.21
CA PHE A 15 2.34 7.86 3.02
C PHE A 15 3.32 7.74 1.85
N SER A 16 4.08 6.65 1.79
CA SER A 16 5.01 6.39 0.69
C SER A 16 4.30 6.27 -0.66
N ALA A 17 3.14 5.60 -0.71
CA ALA A 17 2.32 5.46 -1.91
C ALA A 17 1.82 6.82 -2.41
N LEU A 18 1.34 7.67 -1.50
CA LEU A 18 0.86 9.01 -1.83
C LEU A 18 1.98 9.92 -2.32
N VAL A 19 3.12 9.95 -1.62
CA VAL A 19 4.29 10.76 -2.01
C VAL A 19 4.85 10.29 -3.35
N TYR A 20 5.05 8.99 -3.52
CA TYR A 20 5.57 8.43 -4.77
C TYR A 20 4.60 8.66 -5.94
N GLY A 21 3.30 8.45 -5.72
CA GLY A 21 2.26 8.71 -6.73
C GLY A 21 2.25 10.16 -7.19
N ALA A 22 2.25 11.10 -6.25
CA ALA A 22 2.27 12.54 -6.55
C ALA A 22 3.55 12.97 -7.28
N ILE A 23 4.72 12.41 -6.92
CA ILE A 23 5.97 12.67 -7.63
C ILE A 23 5.88 12.20 -9.08
N ILE A 24 5.38 10.98 -9.31
CA ILE A 24 5.28 10.42 -10.67
C ILE A 24 4.28 11.22 -11.52
N GLU A 25 3.17 11.69 -10.97
CA GLU A 25 2.26 12.59 -11.69
C GLU A 25 2.90 13.93 -12.03
N GLY A 26 3.64 14.53 -11.10
CA GLY A 26 4.41 15.74 -11.39
C GLY A 26 5.42 15.52 -12.51
N CYS A 27 6.13 14.38 -12.49
CA CYS A 27 7.01 13.98 -13.57
C CYS A 27 6.25 13.77 -14.90
N GLN A 28 5.04 13.22 -14.88
CA GLN A 28 4.24 13.05 -16.09
C GLN A 28 3.85 14.42 -16.68
N GLU A 29 3.37 15.35 -15.87
CA GLU A 29 3.01 16.70 -16.33
C GLU A 29 4.21 17.45 -16.91
N LEU A 30 5.38 17.32 -16.27
CA LEU A 30 6.59 18.06 -16.65
C LEU A 30 7.37 17.45 -17.81
N PHE A 31 7.35 16.12 -17.95
CA PHE A 31 8.26 15.40 -18.84
C PHE A 31 7.57 14.57 -19.92
N THR A 32 6.24 14.56 -19.99
CA THR A 32 5.51 13.83 -21.05
C THR A 32 4.65 14.78 -21.90
N ALA A 33 4.67 14.58 -23.23
CA ALA A 33 3.99 15.47 -24.16
C ALA A 33 2.47 15.21 -24.26
N SER A 34 2.03 14.00 -23.92
CA SER A 34 0.66 13.53 -24.14
C SER A 34 -0.09 13.14 -22.87
N ARG A 35 0.59 13.06 -21.72
CA ARG A 35 -0.03 12.75 -20.45
C ARG A 35 -0.12 13.99 -19.57
N LYS A 36 -1.29 14.18 -18.98
CA LYS A 36 -1.56 15.21 -17.99
C LYS A 36 -1.66 14.56 -16.62
N ALA A 37 -1.23 15.27 -15.59
CA ALA A 37 -1.50 14.87 -14.22
C ALA A 37 -3.02 14.70 -14.05
N ASP A 38 -3.43 13.55 -13.54
CA ASP A 38 -4.83 13.18 -13.38
C ASP A 38 -5.08 12.79 -11.93
N VAL A 39 -6.03 13.47 -11.28
CA VAL A 39 -6.45 13.16 -9.90
C VAL A 39 -6.90 11.71 -9.73
N TYR A 40 -7.38 11.06 -10.80
CA TYR A 40 -7.74 9.65 -10.77
C TYR A 40 -6.52 8.72 -10.64
N ASP A 41 -5.34 9.12 -11.09
CA ASP A 41 -4.11 8.35 -10.93
C ASP A 41 -3.64 8.37 -9.45
N VAL A 42 -3.71 9.53 -8.76
CA VAL A 42 -3.47 9.62 -7.31
C VAL A 42 -4.47 8.76 -6.56
N ALA A 43 -5.75 8.87 -6.91
CA ALA A 43 -6.82 8.13 -6.27
C ALA A 43 -6.64 6.61 -6.47
N ALA A 44 -6.19 6.16 -7.64
CA ALA A 44 -5.86 4.78 -7.90
C ALA A 44 -4.68 4.29 -7.04
N ASN A 45 -3.65 5.10 -6.85
CA ASN A 45 -2.50 4.75 -6.01
C ASN A 45 -2.88 4.63 -4.52
N VAL A 46 -3.67 5.59 -4.02
CA VAL A 46 -4.18 5.58 -2.64
C VAL A 46 -5.14 4.41 -2.41
N SER A 47 -6.09 4.18 -3.32
CA SER A 47 -7.05 3.07 -3.18
C SER A 47 -6.36 1.69 -3.29
N GLY A 48 -5.41 1.54 -4.21
CA GLY A 48 -4.62 0.32 -4.37
C GLY A 48 -3.76 0.00 -3.14
N SER A 49 -3.14 1.01 -2.53
CA SER A 49 -2.35 0.83 -1.30
C SER A 49 -3.22 0.47 -0.09
N ILE A 50 -4.42 1.06 0.05
CA ILE A 50 -5.42 0.64 1.04
C ILE A 50 -5.80 -0.83 0.83
N LEU A 51 -6.11 -1.22 -0.41
CA LEU A 51 -6.47 -2.60 -0.75
C LEU A 51 -5.34 -3.58 -0.41
N ALA A 52 -4.10 -3.24 -0.75
CA ALA A 52 -2.93 -4.05 -0.42
C ALA A 52 -2.78 -4.26 1.11
N ILE A 53 -2.96 -3.20 1.90
CA ILE A 53 -2.92 -3.29 3.37
C ILE A 53 -4.00 -4.22 3.91
N LEU A 54 -5.22 -4.15 3.37
CA LEU A 54 -6.33 -5.04 3.75
C LEU A 54 -6.02 -6.50 3.42
N VAL A 55 -5.56 -6.78 2.20
CA VAL A 55 -5.19 -8.14 1.76
C VAL A 55 -4.08 -8.71 2.63
N LEU A 56 -3.04 -7.92 2.93
CA LEU A 56 -1.95 -8.34 3.81
C LEU A 56 -2.46 -8.64 5.22
N ARG A 57 -3.35 -7.80 5.77
CA ARG A 57 -3.94 -8.01 7.09
C ARG A 57 -4.72 -9.32 7.17
N ILE A 58 -5.55 -9.59 6.16
CA ILE A 58 -6.35 -10.82 6.08
C ILE A 58 -5.42 -12.04 5.96
N THR A 59 -4.42 -11.95 5.08
CA THR A 59 -3.46 -13.04 4.86
C THR A 59 -2.66 -13.37 6.12
N GLU A 60 -2.20 -12.36 6.85
CA GLU A 60 -1.55 -12.55 8.15
C GLU A 60 -2.46 -13.25 9.16
N ASN A 61 -3.73 -12.86 9.22
CA ASN A 61 -4.70 -13.46 10.13
C ASN A 61 -4.97 -14.94 9.78
N ILE A 62 -5.10 -15.26 8.49
CA ILE A 62 -5.26 -16.64 8.01
C ILE A 62 -4.03 -17.47 8.38
N ARG A 63 -2.82 -16.95 8.14
CA ARG A 63 -1.57 -17.63 8.48
C ARG A 63 -1.46 -17.91 9.99
N LYS A 64 -1.80 -16.93 10.83
CA LYS A 64 -1.81 -17.09 12.30
C LYS A 64 -2.78 -18.18 12.74
N ARG A 65 -4.00 -18.22 12.20
CA ARG A 65 -4.99 -19.27 12.51
C ARG A 65 -4.51 -20.66 12.11
N LYS A 66 -3.88 -20.81 10.94
CA LYS A 66 -3.30 -22.08 10.49
C LYS A 66 -2.17 -22.55 11.41
N ALA A 67 -1.29 -21.64 11.85
CA ALA A 67 -0.19 -21.96 12.77
C ALA A 67 -0.71 -22.49 14.11
N ILE A 68 -1.70 -21.81 14.72
CA ILE A 68 -2.33 -22.24 15.98
C ILE A 68 -2.95 -23.64 15.84
N LYS A 69 -3.69 -23.88 14.75
CA LYS A 69 -4.32 -25.18 14.49
C LYS A 69 -3.30 -26.32 14.36
N ASN A 70 -2.12 -26.05 13.79
CA ASN A 70 -1.06 -27.05 13.62
C ASN A 70 -0.31 -27.33 14.93
N SER A 71 -0.20 -26.38 15.85
CA SER A 71 0.45 -26.56 17.15
C SER A 71 -0.42 -27.30 18.18
N SER A 72 -1.74 -27.41 17.95
CA SER A 72 -2.67 -28.15 18.82
C SER A 72 -2.98 -29.58 18.35
N LYS A 73 -2.32 -30.05 17.27
CA LYS A 73 -2.36 -31.44 16.81
C LYS A 73 -1.11 -32.16 17.26
#